data_AF-A0A418FNC9-F1
#
_entry.id   AF-A0A418FNC9-F1
#
_cell.length_a   1.000
_cell.length_b   1.000
_cell.length_c   1.000
_cell.angle_alpha   90.00
_cell.angle_beta   90.00
_cell.angle_gamma   90.00
#
_symmetry.space_group_name_H-M   'P 1'
#
loop_
_entity.id
_entity.type
_entity.pdbx_description
1 polymer ?
#
loop_
_entity_poly.entity_id
_entity_poly.type
_entity_poly.pdbx_seq_one_letter_code
_entity_poly.pdbx_strand_id
1 'polypeptide(L)'
;MVTAFPGKLLAKHTMALVQLIRQTNHKEELFRCLSLKLVEAPPPAHDKLVFLNEVWSTITRLDDVHAYLRCAAAFVALLVAHYSTLLGMFQHSTNITLSKRLLNAFVRGNDSGLRLAVDGPHATIVHTLVTMCTRVHDALDCLSSPLDVADASQAICTFVTSLDMHKSDADAVLQMYVECRRLFYKLDAVLACLVRRVLWLSVLVNCHTRRSFVKGCLAYCHITIPSLVDAIEKLKLMTLCAKIALASQCLPQMDEFVKASIVLMAELPSADSESPAAYEQEAMHAMTDLLSLLVVVPSPSDPLY
;
A
#
# COMPACT_ATOMS: atom_id res chain seq x y z
N MET A 1 28.88 20.03 -1.03
CA MET A 1 29.85 20.05 -2.13
C MET A 1 29.38 19.24 -3.35
N VAL A 2 28.99 17.97 -3.22
CA VAL A 2 28.53 17.14 -4.36
C VAL A 2 27.34 17.75 -5.13
N THR A 3 26.41 18.39 -4.42
CA THR A 3 25.22 19.03 -5.02
C THR A 3 25.51 20.27 -5.87
N ALA A 4 26.68 20.90 -5.69
CA ALA A 4 27.06 22.13 -6.40
C ALA A 4 27.61 21.88 -7.81
N PHE A 5 27.94 20.63 -8.14
CA PHE A 5 28.51 20.28 -9.44
C PHE A 5 27.47 19.63 -10.36
N PRO A 6 27.52 19.90 -11.69
CA PRO A 6 26.70 19.22 -12.68
C PRO A 6 26.96 17.71 -12.70
N GLY A 7 25.91 16.89 -12.83
CA GLY A 7 26.04 15.43 -12.83
C GLY A 7 26.96 14.89 -13.93
N LYS A 8 27.02 15.54 -15.09
CA LYS A 8 27.90 15.19 -16.22
C LYS A 8 29.39 15.25 -15.87
N LEU A 9 29.80 16.17 -14.99
CA LEU A 9 31.20 16.29 -14.56
C LEU A 9 31.53 15.23 -13.50
N LEU A 10 30.59 15.00 -12.58
CA LEU A 10 30.74 14.00 -11.52
C LEU A 10 30.78 12.58 -12.08
N ALA A 11 29.98 12.28 -13.11
CA ALA A 11 29.93 10.98 -13.76
C ALA A 11 31.33 10.49 -14.20
N LYS A 12 32.14 11.35 -14.81
CA LYS A 12 33.49 11.01 -15.29
C LYS A 12 34.48 10.64 -14.17
N HIS A 13 34.19 11.05 -12.94
CA HIS A 13 35.05 10.85 -11.77
C HIS A 13 34.38 10.00 -10.70
N THR A 14 33.38 9.19 -11.07
CA THR A 14 32.56 8.40 -10.14
C THR A 14 33.42 7.60 -9.16
N MET A 15 34.43 6.87 -9.64
CA MET A 15 35.25 6.02 -8.75
C MET A 15 36.20 6.81 -7.84
N ALA A 16 36.72 7.94 -8.29
CA ALA A 16 37.51 8.83 -7.42
C ALA A 16 36.63 9.39 -6.29
N LEU A 17 35.38 9.76 -6.60
CA LEU A 17 34.41 10.19 -5.60
C LEU A 17 34.05 9.07 -4.63
N VAL A 18 33.85 7.83 -5.09
CA VAL A 18 33.61 6.66 -4.22
C VAL A 18 34.76 6.46 -3.24
N GLN A 19 36.01 6.53 -3.71
CA GLN A 19 37.19 6.39 -2.85
C GLN A 19 37.26 7.48 -1.78
N LEU A 20 36.94 8.73 -2.14
CA LEU A 20 36.87 9.84 -1.19
C LEU A 20 35.75 9.65 -0.18
N ILE A 21 34.54 9.28 -0.63
CA ILE A 21 33.39 9.06 0.26
C ILE A 21 33.68 7.93 1.26
N ARG A 22 34.36 6.85 0.84
CA ARG A 22 34.75 5.73 1.72
C ARG A 22 35.58 6.15 2.93
N GLN A 23 36.31 7.27 2.83
CA GLN A 23 37.16 7.80 3.90
C GLN A 23 36.40 8.74 4.85
N THR A 24 35.12 9.04 4.57
CA THR A 24 34.31 9.96 5.37
C THR A 24 33.39 9.23 6.35
N ASN A 25 32.89 9.97 7.35
CA ASN A 25 31.93 9.46 8.34
C ASN A 25 30.46 9.55 7.88
N HIS A 26 30.14 10.39 6.89
CA HIS A 26 28.77 10.65 6.40
C HIS A 26 28.54 10.03 5.02
N LYS A 27 28.84 8.74 4.90
CA LYS A 27 28.87 8.02 3.61
C LYS A 27 27.51 7.99 2.95
N GLU A 28 26.48 7.77 3.75
CA GLU A 28 25.08 7.65 3.35
C GLU A 28 24.56 8.90 2.64
N GLU A 29 24.74 10.08 3.24
CA GLU A 29 24.23 11.33 2.67
C GLU A 29 25.02 11.75 1.42
N LEU A 30 26.34 11.47 1.40
CA LEU A 30 27.18 11.72 0.23
C LEU A 30 26.85 10.80 -0.93
N PHE A 31 26.65 9.50 -0.68
CA PHE A 31 26.21 8.56 -1.71
C PHE A 31 24.81 8.89 -2.21
N ARG A 32 23.88 9.28 -1.33
CA ARG A 32 22.55 9.77 -1.73
C ARG A 32 22.65 10.94 -2.70
N CYS A 33 23.42 11.98 -2.34
CA CYS A 33 23.60 13.16 -3.18
C CYS A 33 24.26 12.80 -4.52
N LEU A 34 25.26 11.92 -4.50
CA LEU A 34 25.95 11.47 -5.71
C LEU A 34 25.01 10.66 -6.62
N SER A 35 24.21 9.74 -6.05
CA SER A 35 23.21 8.97 -6.80
C SER A 35 22.20 9.89 -7.48
N LEU A 36 21.68 10.92 -6.80
CA LEU A 36 20.78 11.91 -7.40
C LEU A 36 21.44 12.67 -8.55
N LYS A 37 22.72 13.04 -8.41
CA LYS A 37 23.44 13.73 -9.49
C LYS A 37 23.73 12.83 -10.68
N LEU A 38 23.95 11.54 -10.45
CA LEU A 38 24.15 10.57 -11.52
C LEU A 38 22.85 10.21 -12.25
N VAL A 39 21.67 10.65 -11.77
CA VAL A 39 20.43 10.62 -12.57
C VAL A 39 20.53 11.56 -13.78
N GLU A 40 21.30 12.64 -13.69
CA GLU A 40 21.52 13.57 -14.81
C GLU A 40 22.46 12.96 -15.87
N ALA A 41 23.40 12.11 -15.46
CA ALA A 41 24.37 11.45 -16.34
C ALA A 41 24.94 10.16 -15.70
N PRO A 42 24.99 9.04 -16.44
CA PRO A 42 25.41 7.77 -15.88
C PRO A 42 26.92 7.72 -15.63
N PRO A 43 27.39 6.92 -14.64
CA PRO A 43 28.78 6.52 -14.55
C PRO A 43 29.28 5.82 -15.83
N PRO A 44 30.59 5.87 -16.11
CA PRO A 44 31.23 5.07 -17.15
C PRO A 44 30.86 3.59 -17.01
N ALA A 45 30.73 2.89 -18.14
CA ALA A 45 30.22 1.52 -18.18
C ALA A 45 30.99 0.53 -17.27
N HIS A 46 32.31 0.71 -17.14
CA HIS A 46 33.17 -0.12 -16.28
C HIS A 46 32.99 0.18 -14.78
N ASP A 47 32.56 1.38 -14.42
CA ASP A 47 32.37 1.82 -13.03
C ASP A 47 30.98 1.50 -12.48
N LYS A 48 30.03 1.30 -13.39
CA LYS A 48 28.59 1.12 -13.09
C LYS A 48 28.32 0.11 -11.98
N LEU A 49 28.84 -1.12 -12.10
CA LEU A 49 28.56 -2.18 -11.12
C LEU A 49 29.27 -1.95 -9.79
N VAL A 50 30.51 -1.47 -9.83
CA VAL A 50 31.31 -1.21 -8.63
C VAL A 50 30.66 -0.11 -7.80
N PHE A 51 30.22 0.97 -8.44
CA PHE A 51 29.48 2.05 -7.78
C PHE A 51 28.19 1.54 -7.13
N LEU A 52 27.39 0.76 -7.87
CA LEU A 52 26.11 0.27 -7.34
C LEU A 52 26.30 -0.61 -6.11
N ASN A 53 27.29 -1.51 -6.14
CA ASN A 53 27.59 -2.40 -5.01
C ASN A 53 28.04 -1.62 -3.77
N GLU A 54 28.84 -0.56 -3.95
CA GLU A 54 29.29 0.28 -2.84
C GLU A 54 28.16 1.08 -2.18
N VAL A 55 27.32 1.71 -3.00
CA VAL A 55 26.15 2.44 -2.49
C VAL A 55 25.19 1.49 -1.78
N TRP A 56 24.91 0.34 -2.40
CA TRP A 56 24.03 -0.68 -1.81
C TRP A 56 24.57 -1.21 -0.48
N SER A 57 25.86 -1.58 -0.43
CA SER A 57 26.51 -2.06 0.78
C SER A 57 26.44 -1.03 1.92
N THR A 58 26.48 0.26 1.59
CA THR A 58 26.32 1.35 2.57
C THR A 58 24.87 1.48 3.03
N ILE A 59 23.90 1.48 2.10
CA ILE A 59 22.47 1.59 2.41
C ILE A 59 21.99 0.45 3.31
N THR A 60 22.39 -0.79 3.03
CA THR A 60 21.95 -1.97 3.80
C THR A 60 22.47 -2.03 5.24
N ARG A 61 23.42 -1.16 5.60
CA ARG A 61 23.97 -1.07 6.96
C ARG A 61 23.36 0.07 7.79
N LEU A 62 22.34 0.75 7.26
CA LEU A 62 21.66 1.83 7.96
C LEU A 62 20.58 1.27 8.87
N ASP A 63 20.69 1.54 10.17
CA ASP A 63 19.68 1.20 11.17
C ASP A 63 18.54 2.25 11.22
N ASP A 64 18.82 3.51 10.84
CA ASP A 64 17.82 4.58 10.76
C ASP A 64 16.96 4.46 9.48
N VAL A 65 15.66 4.26 9.67
CA VAL A 65 14.69 4.05 8.58
C VAL A 65 14.58 5.27 7.68
N HIS A 66 14.64 6.49 8.23
CA HIS A 66 14.54 7.70 7.42
C HIS A 66 15.79 7.91 6.56
N ALA A 67 17.00 7.68 7.08
CA ALA A 67 18.22 7.68 6.30
C ALA A 67 18.21 6.58 5.23
N TYR A 68 17.77 5.37 5.58
CA TYR A 68 17.63 4.25 4.65
C TYR A 68 16.72 4.63 3.46
N LEU A 69 15.50 5.09 3.73
CA LEU A 69 14.53 5.43 2.68
C LEU A 69 15.01 6.56 1.78
N ARG A 70 15.62 7.60 2.36
CA ARG A 70 16.18 8.72 1.59
C ARG A 70 17.30 8.25 0.65
N CYS A 71 18.17 7.37 1.11
CA CYS A 71 19.26 6.83 0.29
C CYS A 71 18.74 5.82 -0.74
N ALA A 72 17.83 4.93 -0.36
CA ALA A 72 17.20 3.96 -1.23
C ALA A 72 16.43 4.63 -2.37
N ALA A 73 15.66 5.70 -2.10
CA ALA A 73 14.94 6.44 -3.13
C ALA A 73 15.90 7.05 -4.18
N ALA A 74 16.99 7.67 -3.74
CA ALA A 74 18.01 8.20 -4.64
C ALA A 74 18.71 7.10 -5.48
N PHE A 75 19.02 5.97 -4.84
CA PHE A 75 19.63 4.82 -5.49
C PHE A 75 18.70 4.21 -6.56
N VAL A 76 17.42 4.06 -6.24
CA VAL A 76 16.40 3.54 -7.16
C VAL A 76 16.17 4.50 -8.33
N ALA A 77 16.10 5.81 -8.08
CA ALA A 77 15.97 6.81 -9.14
C ALA A 77 17.10 6.70 -10.18
N LEU A 78 18.33 6.48 -9.72
CA LEU A 78 19.48 6.24 -10.58
C LEU A 78 19.35 4.96 -11.43
N LEU A 79 18.94 3.86 -10.79
CA LEU A 79 18.76 2.57 -11.47
C LEU A 79 17.72 2.67 -12.59
N VAL A 80 16.58 3.31 -12.32
CA VAL A 80 15.51 3.51 -13.31
C VAL A 80 16.00 4.36 -14.48
N ALA A 81 16.74 5.43 -14.20
CA ALA A 81 17.19 6.37 -15.23
C ALA A 81 18.20 5.77 -16.22
N HIS A 82 19.16 4.98 -15.73
CA HIS A 82 20.38 4.66 -16.52
C HIS A 82 20.73 3.18 -16.63
N TYR A 83 19.99 2.33 -15.93
CA TYR A 83 20.27 0.91 -15.82
C TYR A 83 19.07 0.09 -16.31
N SER A 84 18.20 0.70 -17.13
CA SER A 84 17.04 0.06 -17.76
C SER A 84 17.40 -1.18 -18.59
N THR A 85 18.58 -1.25 -19.19
CA THR A 85 19.09 -2.43 -19.92
C THR A 85 19.67 -3.50 -18.99
N LEU A 86 20.18 -3.14 -17.80
CA LEU A 86 20.53 -4.11 -16.76
C LEU A 86 19.26 -4.64 -16.10
N LEU A 87 18.33 -3.77 -15.73
CA LEU A 87 16.93 -4.12 -15.41
C LEU A 87 16.29 -4.95 -16.53
N GLY A 88 16.76 -4.72 -17.77
CA GLY A 88 16.32 -5.37 -18.99
C GLY A 88 17.03 -6.66 -19.39
N MET A 89 18.13 -7.01 -18.72
CA MET A 89 18.80 -8.31 -18.84
C MET A 89 18.56 -9.16 -17.58
N PHE A 90 18.14 -8.53 -16.47
CA PHE A 90 17.62 -9.14 -15.24
C PHE A 90 16.08 -9.36 -15.29
N GLN A 91 15.53 -9.52 -16.49
CA GLN A 91 14.23 -8.94 -16.85
C GLN A 91 12.96 -9.71 -16.46
N HIS A 92 13.02 -10.91 -15.87
CA HIS A 92 11.82 -11.51 -15.28
C HIS A 92 12.03 -12.02 -13.84
N SER A 93 12.96 -12.95 -13.59
CA SER A 93 13.09 -13.54 -12.24
C SER A 93 13.78 -12.64 -11.22
N THR A 94 14.72 -11.79 -11.64
CA THR A 94 15.57 -10.99 -10.73
C THR A 94 14.92 -9.66 -10.34
N ASN A 95 14.12 -9.03 -11.21
CA ASN A 95 13.37 -7.81 -10.86
C ASN A 95 12.27 -8.07 -9.81
N ILE A 96 11.55 -9.19 -9.94
CA ILE A 96 10.55 -9.61 -8.95
C ILE A 96 11.24 -9.98 -7.64
N THR A 97 12.34 -10.75 -7.69
CA THR A 97 13.10 -11.11 -6.48
C THR A 97 13.63 -9.87 -5.76
N LEU A 98 14.15 -8.88 -6.50
CA LEU A 98 14.60 -7.61 -5.91
C LEU A 98 13.43 -6.79 -5.37
N SER A 99 12.31 -6.71 -6.08
CA SER A 99 11.09 -6.03 -5.61
C SER A 99 10.56 -6.68 -4.33
N LYS A 100 10.49 -8.02 -4.29
CA LYS A 100 10.13 -8.79 -3.09
C LYS A 100 11.12 -8.54 -1.94
N ARG A 101 12.43 -8.54 -2.20
CA ARG A 101 13.45 -8.26 -1.16
C ARG A 101 13.37 -6.83 -0.61
N LEU A 102 13.18 -5.84 -1.47
CA LEU A 102 13.04 -4.44 -1.08
C LEU A 102 11.73 -4.21 -0.32
N LEU A 103 10.62 -4.79 -0.78
CA LEU A 103 9.35 -4.76 -0.05
C LEU A 103 9.46 -5.48 1.29
N ASN A 104 10.14 -6.61 1.38
CA ASN A 104 10.36 -7.30 2.65
C ASN A 104 11.25 -6.49 3.60
N ALA A 105 12.27 -5.80 3.09
CA ALA A 105 13.07 -4.87 3.89
C ALA A 105 12.23 -3.69 4.38
N PHE A 106 11.35 -3.15 3.51
CA PHE A 106 10.38 -2.13 3.87
C PHE A 106 9.41 -2.60 4.96
N VAL A 107 8.81 -3.78 4.79
CA VAL A 107 7.88 -4.40 5.75
C VAL A 107 8.54 -4.58 7.11
N ARG A 108 9.78 -5.13 7.13
CA ARG A 108 10.56 -5.30 8.37
C ARG A 108 10.96 -3.97 9.02
N GLY A 109 11.25 -2.95 8.21
CA GLY A 109 11.55 -1.60 8.72
C GLY A 109 10.31 -0.83 9.20
N ASN A 110 9.11 -1.23 8.80
CA ASN A 110 7.86 -0.55 9.11
C ASN A 110 7.42 -0.72 10.58
N ASP A 111 8.06 -1.60 11.35
CA ASP A 111 7.88 -1.72 12.81
C ASP A 111 8.18 -0.41 13.57
N SER A 112 8.83 0.56 12.90
CA SER A 112 9.10 1.91 13.39
C SER A 112 7.94 2.91 13.24
N GLY A 113 6.80 2.51 12.66
CA GLY A 113 5.63 3.38 12.50
C GLY A 113 5.75 4.40 11.36
N LEU A 114 6.43 4.03 10.28
CA LEU A 114 6.62 4.90 9.11
C LEU A 114 5.27 5.31 8.50
N ARG A 115 5.12 6.62 8.25
CA ARG A 115 3.95 7.20 7.59
C ARG A 115 4.34 7.92 6.32
N LEU A 116 3.79 7.46 5.19
CA LEU A 116 4.08 7.98 3.86
C LEU A 116 2.91 8.84 3.37
N ALA A 117 3.13 10.15 3.30
CA ALA A 117 2.17 11.05 2.66
C ALA A 117 2.08 10.74 1.16
N VAL A 118 0.85 10.68 0.64
CA VAL A 118 0.61 10.42 -0.79
C VAL A 118 1.13 11.58 -1.64
N ASP A 119 0.98 12.81 -1.14
CA ASP A 119 1.48 14.02 -1.78
C ASP A 119 2.74 14.58 -1.10
N GLY A 120 3.40 15.51 -1.79
CA GLY A 120 4.57 16.21 -1.27
C GLY A 120 5.86 15.39 -1.34
N PRO A 121 6.77 15.49 -0.35
CA PRO A 121 8.13 14.94 -0.44
C PRO A 121 8.17 13.41 -0.49
N HIS A 122 7.12 12.73 -0.02
CA HIS A 122 7.02 11.26 -0.02
C HIS A 122 6.38 10.69 -1.30
N ALA A 123 5.79 11.52 -2.17
CA ALA A 123 5.06 11.07 -3.35
C ALA A 123 5.91 10.17 -4.28
N THR A 124 7.18 10.49 -4.47
CA THR A 124 8.10 9.66 -5.28
C THR A 124 8.35 8.30 -4.64
N ILE A 125 8.43 8.23 -3.31
CA ILE A 125 8.61 6.97 -2.57
C ILE A 125 7.36 6.13 -2.71
N VAL A 126 6.18 6.73 -2.49
CA VAL A 126 4.88 6.06 -2.66
C VAL A 126 4.73 5.50 -4.07
N HIS A 127 4.96 6.30 -5.11
CA HIS A 127 4.87 5.84 -6.51
C HIS A 127 5.84 4.68 -6.80
N THR A 128 7.06 4.76 -6.25
CA THR A 128 8.06 3.69 -6.41
C THR A 128 7.60 2.40 -5.75
N LEU A 129 7.07 2.47 -4.52
CA LEU A 129 6.54 1.32 -3.80
C LEU A 129 5.32 0.73 -4.51
N VAL A 130 4.39 1.55 -4.99
CA VAL A 130 3.27 1.09 -5.84
C VAL A 130 3.79 0.31 -7.03
N THR A 131 4.77 0.84 -7.75
CA THR A 131 5.35 0.16 -8.92
C THR A 131 5.98 -1.19 -8.53
N MET A 132 6.62 -1.29 -7.36
CA MET A 132 7.16 -2.56 -6.86
C MET A 132 6.05 -3.54 -6.47
N CYS A 133 5.02 -3.08 -5.76
CA CYS A 133 3.84 -3.87 -5.41
C CYS A 133 3.14 -4.41 -6.65
N THR A 134 2.95 -3.59 -7.68
CA THR A 134 2.35 -3.99 -8.97
C THR A 134 3.16 -5.11 -9.61
N ARG A 135 4.49 -5.01 -9.65
CA ARG A 135 5.34 -6.09 -10.19
C ARG A 135 5.21 -7.39 -9.41
N VAL A 136 5.14 -7.31 -8.08
CA VAL A 136 4.95 -8.50 -7.23
C VAL A 136 3.57 -9.12 -7.45
N HIS A 137 2.53 -8.30 -7.64
CA HIS A 137 1.18 -8.75 -7.94
C HIS A 137 1.06 -9.37 -9.34
N ASP A 138 1.61 -8.72 -10.37
CA ASP A 138 1.57 -9.20 -11.76
C ASP A 138 2.31 -10.53 -11.93
N ALA A 139 3.32 -10.78 -11.09
CA ALA A 139 4.05 -12.03 -11.04
C ALA A 139 3.22 -13.22 -10.50
N LEU A 140 2.08 -12.97 -9.87
CA LEU A 140 1.20 -14.02 -9.37
C LEU A 140 0.32 -14.57 -10.51
N ASP A 141 0.38 -15.88 -10.67
CA ASP A 141 -0.35 -16.67 -11.65
C ASP A 141 -1.10 -17.85 -10.98
N CYS A 142 -1.78 -18.67 -11.78
CA CYS A 142 -2.55 -19.81 -11.29
C CYS A 142 -1.69 -20.95 -10.71
N LEU A 143 -0.37 -20.90 -10.89
CA LEU A 143 0.58 -21.89 -10.37
C LEU A 143 1.28 -21.41 -9.10
N SER A 144 1.02 -20.17 -8.68
CA SER A 144 1.61 -19.56 -7.49
C SER A 144 1.12 -20.27 -6.22
N SER A 145 2.05 -20.57 -5.32
CA SER A 145 1.70 -21.26 -4.07
C SER A 145 0.84 -20.37 -3.16
N PRO A 146 -0.02 -20.94 -2.31
CA PRO A 146 -0.82 -20.14 -1.37
C PRO A 146 0.07 -19.31 -0.43
N LEU A 147 1.29 -19.77 -0.14
CA LEU A 147 2.28 -19.05 0.65
C LEU A 147 2.82 -17.83 -0.11
N ASP A 148 3.14 -17.96 -1.40
CA ASP A 148 3.58 -16.83 -2.22
C ASP A 148 2.51 -15.74 -2.34
N VAL A 149 1.25 -16.16 -2.49
CA VAL A 149 0.09 -15.25 -2.54
C VAL A 149 -0.09 -14.55 -1.19
N ALA A 150 0.04 -15.27 -0.08
CA ALA A 150 -0.03 -14.71 1.26
C ALA A 150 1.10 -13.71 1.55
N ASP A 151 2.35 -14.06 1.21
CA ASP A 151 3.52 -13.20 1.37
C ASP A 151 3.39 -11.89 0.57
N ALA A 152 2.98 -12.02 -0.71
CA ALA A 152 2.72 -10.86 -1.56
C ALA A 152 1.59 -9.97 -1.00
N SER A 153 0.49 -10.60 -0.57
CA SER A 153 -0.64 -9.90 0.05
C SER A 153 -0.22 -9.15 1.30
N GLN A 154 0.57 -9.76 2.18
CA GLN A 154 1.05 -9.15 3.40
C GLN A 154 1.95 -7.95 3.13
N ALA A 155 2.87 -8.06 2.16
CA ALA A 155 3.74 -6.96 1.78
C ALA A 155 2.95 -5.76 1.23
N ILE A 156 1.97 -6.03 0.35
CA ILE A 156 1.12 -4.99 -0.23
C ILE A 156 0.20 -4.37 0.83
N CYS A 157 -0.39 -5.17 1.72
CA CYS A 157 -1.17 -4.68 2.86
C CYS A 157 -0.33 -3.75 3.75
N THR A 158 0.92 -4.11 4.03
CA THR A 158 1.83 -3.29 4.84
C THR A 158 2.13 -1.95 4.17
N PHE A 159 2.33 -1.94 2.85
CA PHE A 159 2.42 -0.69 2.09
C PHE A 159 1.14 0.14 2.23
N VAL A 160 -0.03 -0.45 1.99
CA VAL A 160 -1.34 0.22 2.08
C VAL A 160 -1.59 0.82 3.47
N THR A 161 -1.17 0.14 4.54
CA THR A 161 -1.31 0.62 5.93
C THR A 161 -0.29 1.69 6.31
N SER A 162 0.88 1.72 5.65
CA SER A 162 1.92 2.74 5.84
C SER A 162 1.56 4.10 5.23
N LEU A 163 0.56 4.16 4.34
CA LEU A 163 0.08 5.42 3.78
C LEU A 163 -0.54 6.28 4.89
N ASP A 164 -0.04 7.51 5.00
CA ASP A 164 -0.46 8.45 6.02
C ASP A 164 -1.87 8.95 5.74
N MET A 165 -2.66 9.04 6.81
CA MET A 165 -4.07 9.39 6.73
C MET A 165 -4.31 10.71 7.46
N HIS A 166 -3.86 11.80 6.84
CA HIS A 166 -4.16 13.15 7.32
C HIS A 166 -5.49 13.64 6.76
N LYS A 167 -6.25 14.39 7.58
CA LYS A 167 -7.58 14.92 7.20
C LYS A 167 -7.53 15.87 6.01
N SER A 168 -6.42 16.58 5.82
CA SER A 168 -6.19 17.51 4.70
C SER A 168 -6.07 16.79 3.36
N ASP A 169 -5.49 15.58 3.37
CA ASP A 169 -5.07 14.86 2.17
C ASP A 169 -6.03 13.71 1.84
N ALA A 170 -7.20 13.70 2.48
CA ALA A 170 -8.16 12.60 2.40
C ALA A 170 -8.58 12.28 0.95
N ASP A 171 -8.70 13.30 0.09
CA ASP A 171 -9.03 13.12 -1.33
C ASP A 171 -7.91 12.41 -2.09
N ALA A 172 -6.67 12.82 -1.91
CA ALA A 172 -5.51 12.20 -2.55
C ALA A 172 -5.32 10.75 -2.08
N VAL A 173 -5.50 10.50 -0.77
CA VAL A 173 -5.44 9.16 -0.19
C VAL A 173 -6.57 8.28 -0.74
N LEU A 174 -7.80 8.79 -0.84
CA LEU A 174 -8.91 8.04 -1.43
C LEU A 174 -8.65 7.70 -2.90
N GLN A 175 -8.11 8.64 -3.70
CA GLN A 175 -7.73 8.37 -5.09
C GLN A 175 -6.62 7.33 -5.19
N MET A 176 -5.64 7.36 -4.28
CA MET A 176 -4.61 6.32 -4.21
C MET A 176 -5.23 4.94 -3.90
N TYR A 177 -6.23 4.86 -3.02
CA TYR A 177 -6.93 3.59 -2.75
C TYR A 177 -7.78 3.11 -3.94
N VAL A 178 -8.40 4.02 -4.70
CA VAL A 178 -9.05 3.69 -5.98
C VAL A 178 -8.07 3.06 -6.96
N GLU A 179 -6.87 3.64 -7.07
CA GLU A 179 -5.80 3.09 -7.92
C GLU A 179 -5.31 1.73 -7.40
N CYS A 180 -5.06 1.59 -6.10
CA CYS A 180 -4.64 0.34 -5.49
C CYS A 180 -5.66 -0.79 -5.73
N ARG A 181 -6.95 -0.49 -5.66
CA ARG A 181 -8.00 -1.47 -5.97
C ARG A 181 -7.90 -1.99 -7.40
N ARG A 182 -7.68 -1.08 -8.36
CA ARG A 182 -7.52 -1.42 -9.78
C ARG A 182 -6.28 -2.29 -9.99
N LEU A 183 -5.16 -1.93 -9.36
CA LEU A 183 -3.89 -2.63 -9.51
C LEU A 183 -3.92 -4.02 -8.84
N PHE A 184 -4.50 -4.15 -7.65
CA PHE A 184 -4.38 -5.34 -6.81
C PHE A 184 -5.64 -6.23 -6.78
N TYR A 185 -6.45 -6.18 -7.85
CA TYR A 185 -7.77 -6.82 -7.91
C TYR A 185 -7.77 -8.34 -7.66
N LYS A 186 -6.66 -9.05 -7.93
CA LYS A 186 -6.54 -10.51 -7.71
C LYS A 186 -6.43 -10.92 -6.22
N LEU A 187 -6.14 -9.98 -5.32
CA LEU A 187 -5.77 -10.28 -3.94
C LEU A 187 -6.86 -9.84 -2.96
N ASP A 188 -7.70 -10.78 -2.56
CA ASP A 188 -8.79 -10.56 -1.61
C ASP A 188 -8.35 -9.90 -0.30
N ALA A 189 -7.23 -10.36 0.27
CA ALA A 189 -6.68 -9.79 1.50
C ALA A 189 -6.34 -8.30 1.35
N VAL A 190 -5.85 -7.89 0.17
CA VAL A 190 -5.55 -6.49 -0.13
C VAL A 190 -6.84 -5.70 -0.33
N LEU A 191 -7.84 -6.25 -1.02
CA LEU A 191 -9.15 -5.61 -1.19
C LEU A 191 -9.85 -5.38 0.16
N ALA A 192 -9.87 -6.37 1.04
CA ALA A 192 -10.41 -6.25 2.39
C ALA A 192 -9.63 -5.20 3.21
N CYS A 193 -8.29 -5.19 3.12
CA CYS A 193 -7.46 -4.16 3.75
C CYS A 193 -7.83 -2.76 3.26
N LEU A 194 -7.95 -2.56 1.94
CA LEU A 194 -8.34 -1.29 1.34
C LEU A 194 -9.72 -0.81 1.82
N VAL A 195 -10.70 -1.70 1.88
CA VAL A 195 -12.05 -1.37 2.42
C VAL A 195 -11.93 -0.87 3.85
N ARG A 196 -11.23 -1.60 4.74
CA ARG A 196 -11.04 -1.17 6.13
C ARG A 196 -10.32 0.19 6.23
N ARG A 197 -9.33 0.45 5.37
CA ARG A 197 -8.64 1.74 5.31
C ARG A 197 -9.53 2.88 4.81
N VAL A 198 -10.34 2.65 3.78
CA VAL A 198 -11.29 3.66 3.30
C VAL A 198 -12.37 3.96 4.34
N LEU A 199 -12.84 2.93 5.07
CA LEU A 199 -13.77 3.13 6.19
C LEU A 199 -13.12 3.96 7.31
N TRP A 200 -11.87 3.65 7.68
CA TRP A 200 -11.14 4.46 8.65
C TRP A 200 -10.99 5.92 8.18
N LEU A 201 -10.70 6.14 6.89
CA LEU A 201 -10.60 7.47 6.31
C LEU A 201 -11.90 8.26 6.45
N SER A 202 -13.04 7.60 6.25
CA SER A 202 -14.35 8.21 6.39
C SER A 202 -14.66 8.67 7.82
N VAL A 203 -14.15 7.94 8.83
CA VAL A 203 -14.30 8.28 10.26
C VAL A 203 -13.39 9.43 10.67
N LEU A 204 -12.22 9.57 10.05
CA LEU A 204 -11.30 10.68 10.35
C LEU A 204 -11.85 12.05 9.94
N VAL A 205 -12.67 12.06 8.89
CA VAL A 205 -13.24 13.28 8.32
C VAL A 205 -14.50 13.70 9.07
N ASN A 206 -14.72 15.00 9.26
CA ASN A 206 -15.96 15.49 9.87
C ASN A 206 -17.13 15.31 8.89
N CYS A 207 -18.05 14.40 9.24
CA CYS A 207 -19.21 14.05 8.41
C CYS A 207 -20.17 15.23 8.19
N HIS A 208 -20.25 16.20 9.12
CA HIS A 208 -21.12 17.36 8.97
C HIS A 208 -20.67 18.29 7.84
N THR A 209 -19.37 18.43 7.64
CA THR A 209 -18.80 19.31 6.61
C THR A 209 -18.51 18.59 5.31
N ARG A 210 -18.19 17.30 5.36
CA ARG A 210 -17.70 16.52 4.22
C ARG A 210 -18.51 15.24 3.97
N ARG A 211 -19.84 15.32 4.13
CA ARG A 211 -20.75 14.17 3.90
C ARG A 211 -20.62 13.57 2.50
N SER A 212 -20.40 14.38 1.47
CA SER A 212 -20.18 13.92 0.09
C SER A 212 -18.94 13.01 -0.03
N PHE A 213 -17.89 13.32 0.71
CA PHE A 213 -16.68 12.51 0.76
C PHE A 213 -16.96 11.15 1.43
N VAL A 214 -17.69 11.14 2.56
CA VAL A 214 -18.11 9.89 3.21
C VAL A 214 -18.96 9.04 2.26
N LYS A 215 -19.88 9.64 1.50
CA LYS A 215 -20.65 8.95 0.45
C LYS A 215 -19.73 8.34 -0.62
N GLY A 216 -18.67 9.05 -1.02
CA GLY A 216 -17.64 8.52 -1.93
C GLY A 216 -16.90 7.30 -1.35
N CYS A 217 -16.52 7.35 -0.07
CA CYS A 217 -15.92 6.20 0.64
C CYS A 217 -16.87 5.00 0.70
N LEU A 218 -18.15 5.24 1.01
CA LEU A 218 -19.18 4.21 1.05
C LEU A 218 -19.43 3.62 -0.35
N ALA A 219 -19.49 4.46 -1.39
CA ALA A 219 -19.61 3.99 -2.77
C ALA A 219 -18.43 3.09 -3.15
N TYR A 220 -17.20 3.49 -2.83
CA TYR A 220 -16.01 2.65 -2.99
C TYR A 220 -16.15 1.29 -2.29
N CYS A 221 -16.67 1.26 -1.05
CA CYS A 221 -16.88 0.00 -0.34
C CYS A 221 -17.95 -0.86 -1.03
N HIS A 222 -19.07 -0.25 -1.44
CA HIS A 222 -20.19 -0.92 -2.11
C HIS A 222 -19.77 -1.60 -3.42
N ILE A 223 -18.87 -0.98 -4.19
CA ILE A 223 -18.35 -1.62 -5.41
C ILE A 223 -17.24 -2.64 -5.12
N THR A 224 -16.53 -2.58 -3.97
CA THR A 224 -15.36 -3.45 -3.69
C THR A 224 -15.73 -4.74 -2.97
N ILE A 225 -16.60 -4.65 -1.96
CA ILE A 225 -16.95 -5.79 -1.10
C ILE A 225 -17.54 -6.98 -1.88
N PRO A 226 -18.42 -6.79 -2.90
CA PRO A 226 -18.95 -7.92 -3.66
C PRO A 226 -17.88 -8.76 -4.37
N SER A 227 -16.71 -8.18 -4.66
CA SER A 227 -15.59 -8.86 -5.32
C SER A 227 -14.79 -9.80 -4.41
N LEU A 228 -14.99 -9.75 -3.08
CA LEU A 228 -14.34 -10.67 -2.15
C LEU A 228 -14.88 -12.10 -2.34
N VAL A 229 -14.18 -13.11 -1.86
CA VAL A 229 -14.64 -14.51 -1.87
C VAL A 229 -15.28 -14.87 -0.53
N ASP A 230 -14.68 -14.49 0.59
CA ASP A 230 -15.16 -14.82 1.94
C ASP A 230 -16.48 -14.11 2.29
N ALA A 231 -17.55 -14.90 2.43
CA ALA A 231 -18.89 -14.42 2.75
C ALA A 231 -19.01 -13.84 4.17
N ILE A 232 -18.30 -14.37 5.15
CA ILE A 232 -18.31 -13.84 6.52
C ILE A 232 -17.61 -12.49 6.55
N GLU A 233 -16.45 -12.37 5.90
CA GLU A 233 -15.74 -11.09 5.80
C GLU A 233 -16.57 -10.03 5.07
N LYS A 234 -17.26 -10.40 3.98
CA LYS A 234 -18.24 -9.51 3.32
C LYS A 234 -19.30 -9.01 4.30
N LEU A 235 -19.94 -9.92 5.04
CA LEU A 235 -21.01 -9.58 5.98
C LEU A 235 -20.52 -8.61 7.08
N LYS A 236 -19.32 -8.86 7.62
CA LYS A 236 -18.68 -7.97 8.59
C LYS A 236 -18.45 -6.59 7.98
N LEU A 237 -17.78 -6.51 6.83
CA LEU A 237 -17.45 -5.23 6.18
C LEU A 237 -18.71 -4.44 5.80
N MET A 238 -19.76 -5.09 5.30
CA MET A 238 -21.04 -4.45 4.96
C MET A 238 -21.74 -3.91 6.20
N THR A 239 -21.74 -4.66 7.30
CA THR A 239 -22.26 -4.21 8.59
C THR A 239 -21.49 -2.99 9.11
N LEU A 240 -20.15 -2.98 8.99
CA LEU A 240 -19.34 -1.80 9.31
C LEU A 240 -19.69 -0.58 8.43
N CYS A 241 -19.89 -0.78 7.12
CA CYS A 241 -20.32 0.28 6.21
C CYS A 241 -21.67 0.88 6.63
N ALA A 242 -22.63 0.02 6.97
CA ALA A 242 -23.95 0.44 7.43
C ALA A 242 -23.87 1.27 8.73
N LYS A 243 -23.03 0.85 9.69
CA LYS A 243 -22.77 1.61 10.93
C LYS A 243 -22.21 3.01 10.66
N ILE A 244 -21.21 3.11 9.79
CA ILE A 244 -20.60 4.41 9.42
C ILE A 244 -21.60 5.28 8.67
N ALA A 245 -22.40 4.68 7.77
CA ALA A 245 -23.45 5.39 7.05
C ALA A 245 -24.52 5.94 8.00
N LEU A 246 -24.95 5.16 9.00
CA LEU A 246 -25.87 5.61 10.04
C LEU A 246 -25.27 6.77 10.85
N ALA A 247 -24.04 6.61 11.35
CA ALA A 247 -23.33 7.65 12.12
C ALA A 247 -23.13 8.95 11.31
N SER A 248 -23.04 8.86 9.98
CA SER A 248 -22.83 9.99 9.08
C SER A 248 -24.13 10.60 8.53
N GLN A 249 -25.30 10.12 8.97
CA GLN A 249 -26.62 10.53 8.48
C GLN A 249 -26.77 10.30 6.96
N CYS A 250 -26.27 9.16 6.48
CA CYS A 250 -26.35 8.69 5.09
C CYS A 250 -27.33 7.51 5.01
N LEU A 251 -28.60 7.74 5.36
CA LEU A 251 -29.60 6.67 5.52
C LEU A 251 -29.87 5.86 4.24
N PRO A 252 -29.88 6.42 3.02
CA PRO A 252 -30.04 5.62 1.81
C PRO A 252 -28.91 4.61 1.61
N GLN A 253 -27.65 5.03 1.86
CA GLN A 253 -26.50 4.13 1.77
C GLN A 253 -26.54 3.06 2.88
N MET A 254 -26.97 3.44 4.08
CA MET A 254 -27.15 2.51 5.20
C MET A 254 -28.17 1.41 4.82
N ASP A 255 -29.33 1.80 4.28
CA ASP A 255 -30.38 0.88 3.86
C ASP A 255 -29.90 -0.10 2.76
N GLU A 256 -29.13 0.38 1.78
CA GLU A 256 -28.50 -0.46 0.76
C GLU A 256 -27.57 -1.52 1.38
N PHE A 257 -26.67 -1.11 2.28
CA PHE A 257 -25.77 -2.05 2.95
C PHE A 257 -26.52 -3.04 3.85
N VAL A 258 -27.53 -2.60 4.59
CA VAL A 258 -28.35 -3.47 5.45
C VAL A 258 -29.08 -4.51 4.60
N LYS A 259 -29.75 -4.10 3.52
CA LYS A 259 -30.45 -5.04 2.61
C LYS A 259 -29.49 -6.07 2.04
N ALA A 260 -28.33 -5.63 1.56
CA ALA A 260 -27.35 -6.53 0.98
C ALA A 260 -26.74 -7.47 2.05
N SER A 261 -26.55 -7.02 3.29
CA SER A 261 -26.15 -7.88 4.42
C SER A 261 -27.20 -8.93 4.76
N ILE A 262 -28.50 -8.59 4.74
CA ILE A 262 -29.60 -9.54 5.01
C ILE A 262 -29.65 -10.63 3.94
N VAL A 263 -29.49 -10.26 2.66
CA VAL A 263 -29.43 -11.23 1.55
C VAL A 263 -28.25 -12.16 1.75
N LEU A 264 -27.06 -11.62 2.01
CA LEU A 264 -25.85 -12.42 2.21
C LEU A 264 -25.97 -13.36 3.41
N MET A 265 -26.61 -12.92 4.50
CA MET A 265 -26.89 -13.73 5.69
C MET A 265 -27.77 -14.96 5.36
N ALA A 266 -28.70 -14.84 4.42
CA ALA A 266 -29.54 -15.96 3.98
C ALA A 266 -28.80 -16.94 3.06
N GLU A 267 -27.72 -16.49 2.42
CA GLU A 267 -26.91 -17.27 1.47
C GLU A 267 -25.65 -17.88 2.11
N LEU A 268 -25.43 -17.69 3.42
CA LEU A 268 -24.27 -18.25 4.10
C LEU A 268 -24.28 -19.78 4.00
N PRO A 269 -23.19 -20.41 3.51
CA PRO A 269 -23.14 -21.86 3.41
C PRO A 269 -23.21 -22.49 4.80
N SER A 270 -23.93 -23.62 4.90
CA SER A 270 -23.83 -24.53 6.05
C SER A 270 -22.40 -25.03 6.17
N ALA A 271 -21.90 -25.18 7.39
CA ALA A 271 -20.49 -25.40 7.66
C ALA A 271 -19.96 -26.74 7.09
N ASP A 272 -19.52 -26.74 5.83
CA ASP A 272 -18.85 -27.88 5.18
C ASP A 272 -17.32 -27.87 5.39
N SER A 273 -16.82 -26.93 6.20
CA SER A 273 -15.38 -26.69 6.44
C SER A 273 -14.74 -27.70 7.41
N GLU A 274 -13.41 -27.83 7.37
CA GLU A 274 -12.61 -28.67 8.29
C GLU A 274 -12.78 -28.31 9.79
N SER A 275 -13.31 -27.12 10.11
CA SER A 275 -13.57 -26.66 11.49
C SER A 275 -14.95 -25.98 11.62
N PRO A 276 -16.05 -26.76 11.57
CA PRO A 276 -17.41 -26.21 11.47
C PRO A 276 -17.79 -25.32 12.66
N ALA A 277 -17.34 -25.66 13.87
CA ALA A 277 -17.62 -24.88 15.07
C ALA A 277 -17.02 -23.46 15.05
N ALA A 278 -15.83 -23.29 14.48
CA ALA A 278 -15.18 -21.97 14.41
C ALA A 278 -15.89 -21.07 13.39
N TYR A 279 -16.24 -21.64 12.23
CA TYR A 279 -17.02 -20.95 11.21
C TYR A 279 -18.41 -20.54 11.73
N GLU A 280 -19.12 -21.45 12.39
CA GLU A 280 -20.42 -21.15 13.00
C GLU A 280 -20.33 -20.04 14.04
N GLN A 281 -19.32 -20.07 14.90
CA GLN A 281 -19.09 -19.02 15.88
C GLN A 281 -18.86 -17.65 15.20
N GLU A 282 -18.05 -17.62 14.15
CA GLU A 282 -17.73 -16.39 13.43
C GLU A 282 -18.95 -15.83 12.66
N ALA A 283 -19.74 -16.70 12.05
CA ALA A 283 -21.00 -16.36 11.41
C ALA A 283 -22.01 -15.82 12.44
N MET A 284 -22.17 -16.50 13.58
CA MET A 284 -23.04 -16.06 14.68
C MET A 284 -22.65 -14.67 15.20
N HIS A 285 -21.35 -14.40 15.35
CA HIS A 285 -20.88 -13.07 15.75
C HIS A 285 -21.21 -12.00 14.70
N ALA A 286 -20.98 -12.28 13.41
CA ALA A 286 -21.30 -11.35 12.33
C ALA A 286 -22.81 -11.07 12.22
N MET A 287 -23.64 -12.10 12.36
CA MET A 287 -25.10 -11.96 12.37
C MET A 287 -25.60 -11.17 13.59
N THR A 288 -25.07 -11.46 14.77
CA THR A 288 -25.42 -10.73 15.99
C THR A 288 -25.05 -9.25 15.86
N ASP A 289 -23.91 -8.95 15.24
CA ASP A 289 -23.47 -7.58 15.01
C ASP A 289 -24.44 -6.83 14.09
N LEU A 290 -24.92 -7.46 13.01
CA LEU A 290 -25.94 -6.89 12.13
C LEU A 290 -27.28 -6.68 12.86
N LEU A 291 -27.74 -7.68 13.62
CA LEU A 291 -28.97 -7.60 14.40
C LEU A 291 -28.90 -6.46 15.43
N SER A 292 -27.74 -6.25 16.05
CA SER A 292 -27.53 -5.13 17.00
C SER A 292 -27.67 -3.76 16.32
N LEU A 293 -27.22 -3.63 15.07
CA LEU A 293 -27.40 -2.42 14.29
C LEU A 293 -28.88 -2.18 13.97
N LEU A 294 -29.62 -3.22 13.57
CA LEU A 294 -31.04 -3.12 13.19
C LEU A 294 -31.94 -2.57 14.30
N VAL A 295 -31.59 -2.78 15.58
CA VAL A 295 -32.31 -2.20 16.72
C VAL A 295 -32.26 -0.67 16.73
N VAL A 296 -31.19 -0.08 16.19
CA VAL A 296 -30.93 1.36 16.19
C VAL A 296 -31.33 2.02 14.87
N VAL A 297 -31.69 1.23 13.85
CA VAL A 297 -32.08 1.77 12.54
C VAL A 297 -33.41 2.53 12.67
N PRO A 298 -33.47 3.81 12.26
CA PRO A 298 -34.71 4.58 12.33
C PRO A 298 -35.78 4.01 11.39
N SER A 299 -37.05 4.13 11.80
CA SER A 299 -38.17 3.68 10.97
C SER A 299 -38.26 4.52 9.69
N PRO A 300 -38.69 3.96 8.54
CA PRO A 300 -38.97 4.73 7.33
C PRO A 300 -40.04 5.82 7.53
N SER A 301 -40.81 5.75 8.61
CA SER A 301 -41.81 6.73 9.01
C SER A 301 -41.26 7.91 9.82
N ASP A 302 -39.97 7.89 10.18
CA ASP A 302 -39.31 8.92 10.98
C ASP A 302 -38.89 10.10 10.07
N PRO A 303 -39.07 11.38 10.46
CA PRO A 303 -38.81 12.53 9.59
C PRO A 303 -37.34 12.75 9.25
N LEU A 304 -36.45 11.87 9.74
CA LEU A 304 -35.02 11.85 9.44
C LEU A 304 -34.69 11.02 8.19
N TYR A 305 -35.62 10.19 7.69
CA TYR A 305 -35.46 9.27 6.54
C TYR A 305 -35.66 9.93 5.17
#